data_AF-B0RZ06-F1
#
_entry.id   AF-B0RZ06-F1
#
_cell.length_a   1.000
_cell.length_b   1.000
_cell.length_c   1.000
_cell.angle_alpha   90.00
_cell.angle_beta   90.00
_cell.angle_gamma   90.00
#
_symmetry.space_group_name_H-M   'P 1'
#
loop_
_entity.id
_entity.type
_entity.pdbx_description
1 polymer ?
#
loop_
_entity_poly.entity_id
_entity_poly.type
_entity_poly.pdbx_seq_one_letter_code
_entity_poly.pdbx_strand_id
1 'polypeptide(L)'
;MLNRNSAQRFTESIEFNERGVTTFSYKELSGLSIRQAYAILSLLGIQDATASVPGLRVESEVDRAILSASSSLIQPAASKDPEVDYGDYRCAGR
;
A
#
# COMPACT_ATOMS: atom_id res chain seq x y z
N MET A 1 -3.78 -14.71 -1.49
CA MET A 1 -2.64 -15.02 -0.60
C MET A 1 -1.42 -15.30 -1.48
N LEU A 2 -0.22 -14.87 -1.09
CA LEU A 2 0.99 -15.06 -1.90
C LEU A 2 1.39 -16.54 -1.96
N ASN A 3 1.85 -17.00 -3.13
CA ASN A 3 2.57 -18.28 -3.22
C ASN A 3 4.01 -18.13 -2.68
N ARG A 4 4.71 -19.24 -2.46
CA ARG A 4 6.06 -19.24 -1.84
C ARG A 4 7.07 -18.36 -2.60
N ASN A 5 7.13 -18.47 -3.93
CA ASN A 5 8.09 -17.71 -4.73
C ASN A 5 7.76 -16.20 -4.74
N SER A 6 6.49 -15.85 -4.79
CA SER A 6 6.02 -14.47 -4.67
C SER A 6 6.30 -13.88 -3.30
N ALA A 7 6.09 -14.66 -2.23
CA ALA A 7 6.42 -14.24 -0.87
C ALA A 7 7.93 -13.99 -0.69
N GLN A 8 8.76 -14.86 -1.27
CA GLN A 8 10.21 -14.67 -1.27
C GLN A 8 10.61 -13.38 -1.98
N ARG A 9 10.16 -13.17 -3.23
CA ARG A 9 10.46 -11.94 -3.98
C ARG A 9 9.94 -10.67 -3.31
N PHE A 10 8.77 -10.74 -2.67
CA PHE A 10 8.25 -9.62 -1.88
C PHE A 10 9.20 -9.31 -0.73
N THR A 11 9.60 -10.34 0.04
CA THR A 11 10.50 -10.17 1.20
C THR A 11 11.87 -9.61 0.78
N GLU A 12 12.43 -10.09 -0.32
CA GLU A 12 13.70 -9.61 -0.89
C GLU A 12 13.63 -8.16 -1.37
N SER A 13 12.44 -7.65 -1.66
CA SER A 13 12.24 -6.26 -2.09
C SER A 13 12.16 -5.26 -0.94
N ILE A 14 12.05 -5.72 0.32
CA ILE A 14 11.87 -4.85 1.48
C ILE A 14 13.22 -4.25 1.87
N GLU A 15 13.30 -2.93 1.90
CA GLU A 15 14.46 -2.19 2.39
C GLU A 15 14.16 -1.58 3.76
N PHE A 16 15.14 -1.68 4.67
CA PHE A 16 15.04 -1.17 6.04
C PHE A 16 16.04 -0.06 6.30
N ASN A 17 15.66 0.88 7.15
CA ASN A 17 16.55 1.86 7.77
C ASN A 17 16.44 1.77 9.31
N GLU A 18 17.10 2.68 10.02
CA GLU A 18 17.08 2.74 11.49
C GLU A 18 15.68 2.93 12.12
N ARG A 19 14.69 3.35 11.32
CA ARG A 19 13.31 3.62 11.74
C ARG A 19 12.31 2.56 11.25
N GLY A 20 12.73 1.57 10.47
CA GLY A 20 11.87 0.50 9.96
C GLY A 20 11.89 0.38 8.44
N VAL A 21 10.78 -0.08 7.85
CA VAL A 21 10.66 -0.26 6.40
C VAL A 21 10.66 1.10 5.69
N THR A 22 11.54 1.25 4.70
CA THR A 22 11.66 2.46 3.88
C THR A 22 10.97 2.30 2.53
N THR A 23 11.13 1.14 1.88
CA THR A 23 10.53 0.85 0.58
C THR A 23 10.31 -0.65 0.41
N PHE A 24 9.42 -1.01 -0.50
CA PHE A 24 9.14 -2.38 -0.94
C PHE A 24 8.50 -2.38 -2.33
N SER A 25 8.53 -3.52 -3.01
CA SER A 25 7.87 -3.65 -4.32
C SER A 25 6.39 -4.04 -4.19
N TYR A 26 5.51 -3.30 -4.88
CA TYR A 26 4.08 -3.63 -4.97
C TYR A 26 3.77 -4.81 -5.90
N LYS A 27 4.73 -5.26 -6.71
CA LYS A 27 4.48 -6.19 -7.82
C LYS A 27 3.80 -7.48 -7.38
N GLU A 28 4.25 -8.07 -6.28
CA GLU A 28 3.71 -9.33 -5.78
C GLU A 28 2.38 -9.14 -5.03
N LEU A 29 2.09 -7.92 -4.56
CA LEU A 29 0.82 -7.59 -3.90
C LEU A 29 -0.31 -7.30 -4.91
N SER A 30 0.05 -6.93 -6.14
CA SER A 30 -0.94 -6.63 -7.18
C SER A 30 -1.87 -7.82 -7.44
N GLY A 31 -3.16 -7.54 -7.61
CA GLY A 31 -4.19 -8.55 -7.85
C GLY A 31 -4.66 -9.31 -6.60
N LEU A 32 -4.06 -9.08 -5.43
CA LEU A 32 -4.61 -9.53 -4.15
C LEU A 32 -5.85 -8.71 -3.77
N SER A 33 -6.67 -9.26 -2.87
CA SER A 33 -7.70 -8.45 -2.21
C SER A 33 -7.09 -7.52 -1.18
N ILE A 34 -7.80 -6.42 -0.91
CA ILE A 34 -7.33 -5.38 0.01
C ILE A 34 -7.04 -5.94 1.40
N ARG A 35 -7.94 -6.75 1.96
CA ARG A 35 -7.72 -7.43 3.25
C ARG A 35 -6.48 -8.33 3.24
N GLN A 36 -6.18 -8.99 2.12
CA GLN A 36 -4.97 -9.82 2.02
C GLN A 36 -3.69 -8.98 2.02
N ALA A 37 -3.65 -7.90 1.24
CA ALA A 37 -2.52 -6.97 1.23
C ALA A 37 -2.36 -6.30 2.60
N TYR A 38 -3.45 -5.84 3.21
CA TYR A 38 -3.47 -5.27 4.56
C TYR A 38 -2.89 -6.23 5.59
N ALA A 39 -3.32 -7.49 5.58
CA ALA A 39 -2.80 -8.50 6.52
C ALA A 39 -1.29 -8.72 6.36
N ILE A 40 -0.78 -8.75 5.12
CA ILE A 40 0.65 -8.90 4.84
C ILE A 40 1.43 -7.68 5.36
N LEU A 41 0.99 -6.47 5.02
CA LEU A 41 1.65 -5.23 5.42
C LEU A 41 1.57 -4.98 6.93
N SER A 42 0.52 -5.48 7.60
CA SER A 42 0.38 -5.42 9.06
C SER A 42 1.48 -6.20 9.79
N LEU A 43 2.03 -7.25 9.18
CA LEU A 43 3.16 -8.00 9.77
C LEU A 43 4.42 -7.14 9.87
N LEU A 44 4.51 -6.10 9.06
CA LEU A 44 5.62 -5.17 8.98
C LEU A 44 5.30 -3.81 9.63
N GLY A 45 4.10 -3.64 10.19
CA GLY A 45 3.64 -2.38 10.78
C GLY A 45 3.40 -1.25 9.78
N ILE A 46 3.25 -1.56 8.49
CA ILE A 46 3.07 -0.58 7.39
C ILE A 46 1.73 -0.76 6.68
N GLN A 47 0.72 -1.30 7.38
CA GLN A 47 -0.60 -1.57 6.83
C GLN A 47 -1.30 -0.34 6.23
N ASP A 48 -0.94 0.87 6.66
CA ASP A 48 -1.49 2.11 6.10
C ASP A 48 -1.08 2.31 4.63
N ALA A 49 0.03 1.71 4.19
CA ALA A 49 0.45 1.70 2.79
C ALA A 49 -0.45 0.86 1.88
N THR A 50 -1.42 0.10 2.43
CA THR A 50 -2.36 -0.72 1.63
C THR A 50 -3.11 0.12 0.60
N ALA A 51 -3.53 1.34 0.95
CA ALA A 51 -4.26 2.24 0.05
C ALA A 51 -3.41 2.71 -1.15
N SER A 52 -2.08 2.67 -1.02
CA SER A 52 -1.14 3.10 -2.06
C SER A 52 -0.71 1.95 -3.00
N VAL A 53 -1.15 0.71 -2.76
CA VAL A 53 -0.78 -0.44 -3.59
C VAL A 53 -1.68 -0.50 -4.84
N PRO A 54 -1.14 -0.35 -6.06
CA PRO A 54 -1.94 -0.40 -7.27
C PRO A 54 -2.43 -1.81 -7.60
N GLY A 55 -3.66 -1.91 -8.10
CA GLY A 55 -4.24 -3.15 -8.61
C GLY A 55 -4.77 -4.10 -7.53
N LEU A 56 -5.01 -3.62 -6.31
CA LEU A 56 -5.74 -4.38 -5.30
C LEU A 56 -7.22 -4.48 -5.64
N ARG A 57 -7.85 -5.59 -5.22
CA ARG A 57 -9.27 -5.88 -5.48
C ARG A 57 -10.12 -5.63 -4.24
N VAL A 58 -11.23 -4.92 -4.43
CA VAL A 58 -12.30 -4.81 -3.42
C VAL A 58 -13.23 -6.00 -3.62
N GLU A 59 -13.23 -6.93 -2.67
CA GLU A 59 -14.05 -8.16 -2.75
C GLU A 59 -15.16 -8.20 -1.68
N SER A 60 -15.09 -7.33 -0.67
CA SER A 60 -15.99 -7.35 0.48
C SER A 60 -16.21 -5.97 1.09
N GLU A 61 -17.18 -5.86 2.00
CA GLU A 61 -17.41 -4.64 2.78
C GLU A 61 -16.27 -4.36 3.77
N VAL A 62 -15.58 -5.41 4.25
CA VAL A 62 -14.35 -5.28 5.06
C VAL A 62 -13.25 -4.59 4.28
N ASP A 63 -13.09 -4.89 2.98
CA ASP A 63 -12.11 -4.23 2.13
C ASP A 63 -12.39 -2.72 2.00
N ARG A 64 -13.67 -2.35 1.88
CA ARG A 64 -14.10 -0.94 1.85
C ARG A 64 -13.85 -0.25 3.18
N ALA A 65 -14.10 -0.93 4.29
CA ALA A 65 -13.81 -0.40 5.62
C ALA A 65 -12.31 -0.14 5.80
N ILE A 66 -11.45 -1.08 5.39
CA ILE A 66 -9.99 -0.94 5.42
C ILE A 66 -9.55 0.28 4.60
N LEU A 67 -10.05 0.44 3.38
CA LEU A 67 -9.78 1.63 2.56
C LEU A 67 -10.24 2.91 3.25
N SER A 68 -11.46 2.94 3.76
CA SER A 68 -12.00 4.14 4.42
C SER A 68 -11.17 4.55 5.65
N ALA A 69 -10.69 3.58 6.43
CA ALA A 69 -9.85 3.83 7.60
C ALA A 69 -8.46 4.37 7.19
N SER A 70 -7.86 3.79 6.15
CA SER A 70 -6.54 4.23 5.66
C SER A 70 -6.63 5.58 4.94
N SER A 71 -7.67 5.84 4.13
CA SER A 71 -7.94 7.18 3.58
C SER A 71 -8.22 8.24 4.65
N SER A 72 -8.72 7.86 5.83
CA SER A 72 -8.89 8.78 6.95
C SER A 72 -7.56 9.20 7.59
N LEU A 73 -6.51 8.40 7.44
CA LEU A 73 -5.15 8.71 7.89
C LEU A 73 -4.36 9.53 6.85
N ILE A 74 -4.76 9.47 5.58
CA ILE A 74 -4.17 10.25 4.46
C ILE A 74 -5.04 11.48 4.12
N GLN A 75 -5.99 11.88 4.96
CA GLN A 75 -6.66 13.16 4.78
C GLN A 75 -5.78 14.28 5.35
N PRO A 76 -5.17 15.17 4.53
CA PRO A 76 -5.07 16.55 4.96
C PRO A 76 -6.50 17.06 5.11
N ALA A 77 -6.74 17.88 6.13
CA ALA A 77 -8.04 18.48 6.38
C ALA A 77 -8.67 18.99 5.06
N ALA A 78 -9.78 18.37 4.65
CA ALA A 78 -10.71 18.80 3.62
C ALA A 78 -10.21 19.85 2.60
N SER A 79 -9.56 19.41 1.53
CA SER A 79 -9.61 20.12 0.25
C SER A 79 -10.50 19.33 -0.71
N LYS A 80 -11.67 19.90 -1.00
CA LYS A 80 -12.51 19.50 -2.14
C LYS A 80 -11.76 19.78 -3.42
N ASP A 81 -10.89 18.88 -3.86
CA ASP A 81 -10.48 18.76 -5.25
C ASP A 81 -10.01 17.31 -5.48
N PRO A 82 -10.44 16.63 -6.55
CA PRO A 82 -9.92 15.31 -6.89
C PRO A 82 -8.51 15.52 -7.44
N GLU A 83 -7.50 15.43 -6.58
CA GLU A 83 -6.11 15.39 -7.01
C GLU A 83 -5.86 14.03 -7.68
N VAL A 84 -6.09 14.02 -8.99
CA VAL A 84 -5.70 12.95 -9.90
C VAL A 84 -4.17 12.91 -9.89
N ASP A 85 -3.61 11.82 -9.37
CA ASP A 85 -2.16 11.55 -9.40
C ASP A 85 -1.73 11.31 -10.86
N TYR A 86 -1.27 12.36 -11.54
CA TYR A 86 -0.65 12.28 -12.85
C TYR A 86 0.77 11.74 -12.66
N GLY A 87 0.98 10.46 -13.02
CA GLY A 87 2.16 9.64 -12.73
C GLY A 87 3.52 10.04 -13.32
N ASP A 88 3.81 11.34 -13.51
CA ASP A 88 5.05 11.82 -14.12
C ASP A 88 5.83 12.87 -13.31
N TYR A 89 5.45 13.18 -12.06
CA TYR A 89 6.22 14.11 -11.24
C TYR A 89 7.31 13.40 -10.43
N ARG A 90 8.58 13.54 -10.87
CA ARG A 90 9.75 13.24 -10.04
C ARG A 90 10.00 14.38 -9.04
N CYS A 91 10.13 14.07 -7.76
CA CYS A 91 10.61 15.02 -6.76
C CYS A 91 12.04 15.45 -7.11
N ALA A 92 12.20 16.62 -7.70
CA ALA A 92 13.51 17.27 -7.82
C ALA A 92 13.81 17.95 -6.48
N GLY A 93 14.58 17.27 -5.63
CA GLY A 93 15.20 17.89 -4.46
C GLY A 93 16.17 18.98 -4.91
N ARG A 94 16.10 20.13 -4.25
CA ARG A 94 16.98 21.28 -4.48
C ARG A 94 18.25 21.17 -3.64
#